data_AF-R7XJT4-F1
#
_entry.id   AF-R7XJT4-F1
#
_cell.length_a   1.000
_cell.length_b   1.000
_cell.length_c   1.000
_cell.angle_alpha   90.00
_cell.angle_beta   90.00
_cell.angle_gamma   90.00
#
_symmetry.space_group_name_H-M   'P 1'
#
loop_
_entity.id
_entity.type
_entity.pdbx_description
1 polymer ?
#
loop_
_entity_poly.entity_id
_entity_poly.type
_entity_poly.pdbx_seq_one_letter_code
_entity_poly.pdbx_strand_id
1 'polypeptide(L)'
;MRLVRRRLASALLGACGLVVLLASTVPAAQAQSGGLMPDALNCDGPIEYAVWRRWNQGGLAFVREELIAQRLAAGDTYALYHFEIYFHNLLAMAQRCQRIDRLYQLAELVSSTYAKLEPAPGNRPGRAWICRGGPECSHNIRLRNTEVMLSSTQFLAFATSLANSLSRARPEAPGDFVEQTARIAREHLVRWSTPAAQGALRKQIAARPEDVKNGSSELFLTDKELWQISIYADLAGMLAARPGLALDQDDAGFATMKAHLDLLLGLVAARITVQVPPGANDKAGKSAMVADLDAGFWRLYDDNRYAGYTGRDKPVVCKRDPARPDVFVAQTQIPAERFAPVANLGWDISHARRLVHFFEAIERNRAEMVRVYGISPSSLPSHDSMVAFARQLRLHVWNQDWNRPLFTNYFSGANGWYRVNYDNGTGNCSEGYPPYGQAESFPTGGYATWPGLHALGVRLYELTQSASVDDRDFVAAYFPSFMGRYGPSKRMIAELMFWPTLVRRGGSR
;
A
#
# COMPACT_ATOMS: atom_id res chain seq x y z
N MET A 1 -45.73 -50.95 23.55
CA MET A 1 -47.09 -51.51 23.76
C MET A 1 -47.53 -51.06 25.16
N ARG A 2 -48.61 -50.24 25.27
CA ARG A 2 -49.28 -49.76 26.51
C ARG A 2 -48.44 -48.76 27.37
N LEU A 3 -48.96 -47.68 27.96
CA LEU A 3 -50.32 -47.16 28.14
C LEU A 3 -50.25 -45.65 28.51
N VAL A 4 -51.25 -44.90 28.03
CA VAL A 4 -51.56 -43.49 28.31
C VAL A 4 -52.18 -43.31 29.71
N ARG A 5 -51.94 -42.19 30.41
CA ARG A 5 -53.01 -41.43 31.13
C ARG A 5 -52.56 -40.07 31.69
N ARG A 6 -53.32 -39.04 31.28
CA ARG A 6 -53.47 -37.71 31.88
C ARG A 6 -54.21 -37.76 33.22
N ARG A 7 -54.02 -36.75 34.08
CA ARG A 7 -55.06 -35.87 34.70
C ARG A 7 -54.38 -34.78 35.54
N LEU A 8 -54.72 -33.50 35.27
CA LEU A 8 -55.43 -32.53 36.15
C LEU A 8 -54.64 -32.12 37.41
N ALA A 9 -54.64 -30.92 37.95
CA ALA A 9 -55.10 -29.56 37.63
C ALA A 9 -54.79 -28.76 38.91
N SER A 10 -54.41 -27.47 38.83
CA SER A 10 -54.87 -26.41 39.75
C SER A 10 -54.10 -25.12 39.49
N ALA A 11 -54.88 -24.09 39.19
CA ALA A 11 -54.46 -22.71 39.05
C ALA A 11 -54.16 -22.11 40.42
N LEU A 12 -53.22 -21.16 40.48
CA LEU A 12 -53.24 -20.09 41.47
C LEU A 12 -52.62 -18.83 40.86
N LEU A 13 -53.44 -17.78 40.91
CA LEU A 13 -53.16 -16.41 40.51
C LEU A 13 -52.00 -15.82 41.30
N GLY A 14 -51.13 -15.09 40.61
CA GLY A 14 -50.12 -14.22 41.21
C GLY A 14 -49.82 -13.09 40.25
N ALA A 15 -50.60 -12.01 40.36
CA ALA A 15 -50.34 -10.75 39.69
C ALA A 15 -49.04 -10.14 40.21
N CYS A 16 -48.09 -9.84 39.33
CA CYS A 16 -46.98 -8.93 39.63
C CYS A 16 -46.37 -8.37 38.33
N GLY A 17 -46.48 -7.05 38.18
CA GLY A 17 -45.47 -6.18 37.57
C GLY A 17 -45.08 -6.44 36.12
N LEU A 18 -45.80 -5.85 35.17
CA LEU A 18 -45.31 -5.60 33.82
C LEU A 18 -44.24 -4.49 33.88
N VAL A 19 -42.99 -4.85 34.15
CA VAL A 19 -41.84 -3.95 33.91
C VAL A 19 -41.48 -4.06 32.43
N VAL A 20 -41.88 -3.05 31.67
CA VAL A 20 -41.45 -2.85 30.28
C VAL A 20 -39.96 -2.50 30.31
N LEU A 21 -39.10 -3.50 30.13
CA LEU A 21 -37.69 -3.33 29.79
C LEU A 21 -37.64 -2.87 28.32
N LEU A 22 -37.71 -1.56 28.11
CA LEU A 22 -37.21 -0.91 26.90
C LEU A 22 -35.68 -1.11 26.87
N ALA A 23 -35.25 -2.24 26.33
CA ALA A 23 -33.86 -2.47 25.97
C ALA A 23 -33.54 -1.59 24.74
N SER A 24 -33.11 -0.36 25.02
CA SER A 24 -32.43 0.50 24.07
C SER A 24 -31.12 -0.17 23.65
N THR A 25 -31.13 -0.93 22.56
CA THR A 25 -29.92 -1.47 21.94
C THR A 25 -29.16 -0.32 21.27
N VAL A 26 -28.39 0.42 22.05
CA VAL A 26 -27.28 1.23 21.56
C VAL A 26 -26.09 0.27 21.37
N PRO A 27 -25.42 0.25 20.21
CA PRO A 27 -24.38 -0.73 19.92
C PRO A 27 -23.17 -0.53 20.84
N ALA A 28 -22.79 -1.59 21.55
CA ALA A 28 -21.64 -1.68 22.45
C ALA A 28 -20.27 -1.46 21.77
N ALA A 29 -20.22 -1.07 20.49
CA ALA A 29 -18.99 -0.79 19.76
C ALA A 29 -18.44 0.64 19.97
N GLN A 30 -19.21 1.54 20.58
CA GLN A 30 -18.76 2.92 20.86
C GLN A 30 -18.27 3.16 22.29
N ALA A 31 -18.43 2.20 23.20
CA ALA A 31 -18.19 2.41 24.63
C ALA A 31 -16.82 1.91 25.14
N GLN A 32 -15.93 1.41 24.27
CA GLN A 32 -14.64 0.83 24.70
C GLN A 32 -13.38 1.49 24.12
N SER A 33 -13.50 2.46 23.21
CA SER A 33 -12.37 3.35 22.94
C SER A 33 -12.35 4.40 24.06
N GLY A 34 -11.43 4.30 25.01
CA GLY A 34 -11.08 5.36 25.98
C GLY A 34 -10.48 6.59 25.26
N GLY A 35 -11.22 7.07 24.27
CA GLY A 35 -10.68 7.31 22.94
C GLY A 35 -10.33 8.75 22.69
N LEU A 36 -9.40 8.93 21.74
CA LEU A 36 -9.23 10.21 21.06
C LEU A 36 -10.60 10.75 20.67
N MET A 37 -10.93 11.93 21.21
CA MET A 37 -12.13 12.68 20.82
C MET A 37 -12.22 12.68 19.29
N PRO A 38 -13.38 12.40 18.67
CA PRO A 38 -13.52 12.38 17.20
C PRO A 38 -13.00 13.64 16.50
N ASP A 39 -12.91 14.76 17.22
CA ASP A 39 -12.34 16.03 16.76
C ASP A 39 -10.81 16.03 16.70
N ALA A 40 -10.13 15.23 17.52
CA ALA A 40 -8.67 15.07 17.48
C ALA A 40 -8.16 14.54 16.14
N LEU A 41 -9.02 13.77 15.47
CA LEU A 41 -8.77 13.10 14.20
C LEU A 41 -9.19 13.94 12.99
N ASN A 42 -9.82 15.10 13.18
CA ASN A 42 -10.20 15.94 12.04
C ASN A 42 -8.99 16.72 11.51
N CYS A 43 -9.07 17.20 10.27
CA CYS A 43 -8.23 18.30 9.82
C CYS A 43 -8.35 19.48 10.82
N ASP A 44 -7.25 20.17 11.06
CA ASP A 44 -7.04 21.17 12.11
C ASP A 44 -7.04 20.60 13.54
N GLY A 45 -7.18 19.28 13.69
CA GLY A 45 -7.16 18.58 14.96
C GLY A 45 -5.75 18.32 15.50
N PRO A 46 -5.64 17.99 16.80
CA PRO A 46 -4.39 17.62 17.47
C PRO A 46 -3.50 16.60 16.74
N ILE A 47 -4.06 15.59 16.09
CA ILE A 47 -3.25 14.58 15.38
C ILE A 47 -2.59 15.17 14.14
N GLU A 48 -3.29 16.00 13.37
CA GLU A 48 -2.69 16.70 12.24
C GLU A 48 -1.56 17.64 12.69
N TYR A 49 -1.78 18.38 13.78
CA TYR A 49 -0.74 19.24 14.34
C TYR A 49 0.50 18.43 14.76
N ALA A 50 0.30 17.26 15.37
CA ALA A 50 1.38 16.36 15.75
C ALA A 50 2.17 15.86 14.52
N VAL A 51 1.48 15.51 13.43
CA VAL A 51 2.11 15.15 12.14
C VAL A 51 2.99 16.28 11.62
N TRP A 52 2.46 17.50 11.51
CA TRP A 52 3.24 18.62 10.98
C TRP A 52 4.40 19.02 11.89
N ARG A 53 4.24 18.88 13.20
CA ARG A 53 5.35 19.06 14.15
C ARG A 53 6.47 18.04 13.89
N ARG A 54 6.16 16.76 13.68
CA ARG A 54 7.16 15.73 13.33
C ARG A 54 7.86 16.02 12.01
N TRP A 55 7.09 16.44 11.01
CA TRP A 55 7.62 16.84 9.72
C TRP A 55 8.62 18.00 9.87
N ASN A 56 8.26 19.06 10.60
CA ASN A 56 9.13 20.22 10.79
C ASN A 56 10.38 19.91 11.64
N GLN A 57 10.25 19.03 12.65
CA GLN A 57 11.36 18.71 13.57
C GLN A 57 12.40 17.78 12.95
N GLY A 58 12.05 16.98 11.95
CA GLY A 58 13.01 16.05 11.35
C GLY A 58 12.63 15.48 9.99
N GLY A 59 11.33 15.33 9.67
CA GLY A 59 10.91 14.75 8.38
C GLY A 59 11.42 15.54 7.17
N LEU A 60 11.32 16.88 7.23
CA LEU A 60 11.80 17.76 6.17
C LEU A 60 13.32 17.66 5.99
N ALA A 61 14.08 17.68 7.08
CA ALA A 61 15.53 17.56 7.07
C ALA A 61 15.95 16.19 6.53
N PHE A 62 15.28 15.11 6.95
CA PHE A 62 15.53 13.75 6.46
C PHE A 62 15.37 13.65 4.94
N VAL A 63 14.30 14.19 4.36
CA VAL A 63 14.12 14.18 2.90
C VAL A 63 15.21 15.01 2.22
N ARG A 64 15.41 16.25 2.67
CA ARG A 64 16.32 17.20 2.04
C ARG A 64 17.77 16.75 2.11
N GLU A 65 18.22 16.35 3.29
CA GLU A 65 19.62 16.10 3.59
C GLU A 65 19.98 14.63 3.31
N GLU A 66 19.23 13.68 3.87
CA GLU A 66 19.57 12.26 3.77
C GLU A 66 19.17 11.68 2.41
N LEU A 67 17.89 11.80 2.02
CA LEU A 67 17.43 11.21 0.76
C LEU A 67 17.98 11.94 -0.46
N ILE A 68 17.89 13.28 -0.50
CA ILE A 68 18.22 14.05 -1.70
C ILE A 68 19.71 14.42 -1.73
N ALA A 69 20.19 15.20 -0.76
CA ALA A 69 21.53 15.79 -0.81
C ALA A 69 22.65 14.76 -0.58
N GLN A 70 22.40 13.69 0.18
CA GLN A 70 23.38 12.63 0.40
C GLN A 70 23.17 11.46 -0.56
N ARG A 71 22.03 10.77 -0.50
CA ARG A 71 21.83 9.51 -1.23
C ARG A 71 21.63 9.73 -2.73
N LEU A 72 20.61 10.47 -3.14
CA LEU A 72 20.32 10.70 -4.55
C LEU A 72 21.47 11.44 -5.25
N ALA A 73 22.10 12.40 -4.56
CA ALA A 73 23.28 13.09 -5.09
C ALA A 73 24.46 12.15 -5.36
N ALA A 74 24.63 11.10 -4.54
CA ALA A 74 25.61 10.03 -4.73
C ALA A 74 25.20 8.99 -5.80
N GLY A 75 24.04 9.17 -6.45
CA GLY A 75 23.55 8.28 -7.50
C GLY A 75 22.60 7.19 -7.04
N ASP A 76 22.19 7.21 -5.77
CA ASP A 76 21.34 6.18 -5.18
C ASP A 76 19.86 6.46 -5.44
N THR A 77 19.35 5.92 -6.55
CA THR A 77 17.94 6.10 -6.93
C THR A 77 16.93 5.44 -5.98
N TYR A 78 17.35 4.56 -5.06
CA TYR A 78 16.45 4.04 -4.01
C TYR A 78 16.04 5.14 -3.00
N ALA A 79 16.74 6.27 -2.96
CA ALA A 79 16.27 7.44 -2.22
C ALA A 79 14.87 7.90 -2.70
N LEU A 80 14.58 7.76 -4.00
CA LEU A 80 13.27 8.12 -4.57
C LEU A 80 12.18 7.14 -4.15
N TYR A 81 12.50 5.85 -4.13
CA TYR A 81 11.63 4.79 -3.60
C TYR A 81 11.29 5.05 -2.13
N HIS A 82 12.29 5.39 -1.32
CA HIS A 82 12.10 5.72 0.09
C HIS A 82 11.33 7.02 0.31
N PHE A 83 11.53 8.04 -0.53
CA PHE A 83 10.76 9.28 -0.47
C PHE A 83 9.28 8.94 -0.57
N GLU A 84 8.86 8.26 -1.65
CA GLU A 84 7.44 7.93 -1.80
C GLU A 84 6.93 7.10 -0.61
N ILE A 85 7.63 6.02 -0.25
CA ILE A 85 7.14 5.09 0.77
C ILE A 85 6.88 5.79 2.09
N TYR A 86 7.80 6.67 2.48
CA TYR A 86 7.73 7.31 3.79
C TYR A 86 6.73 8.46 3.83
N PHE A 87 6.43 9.10 2.70
CA PHE A 87 5.72 10.38 2.70
C PHE A 87 4.45 10.41 1.84
N HIS A 88 4.04 9.34 1.16
CA HIS A 88 2.79 9.35 0.39
C HIS A 88 1.56 9.57 1.28
N ASN A 89 1.48 8.93 2.46
CA ASN A 89 0.38 9.18 3.40
C ASN A 89 0.37 10.63 3.92
N LEU A 90 1.54 11.24 4.10
CA LEU A 90 1.66 12.66 4.45
C LEU A 90 1.12 13.56 3.32
N LEU A 91 1.46 13.27 2.07
CA LEU A 91 0.91 13.94 0.89
C LEU A 91 -0.61 13.77 0.83
N ALA A 92 -1.13 12.55 0.98
CA ALA A 92 -2.56 12.27 0.93
C ALA A 92 -3.33 13.04 2.03
N MET A 93 -2.76 13.16 3.24
CA MET A 93 -3.33 14.01 4.29
C MET A 93 -3.31 15.49 3.93
N ALA A 94 -2.19 16.02 3.42
CA ALA A 94 -2.08 17.42 3.01
C ALA A 94 -3.12 17.77 1.92
N GLN A 95 -3.36 16.85 0.98
CA GLN A 95 -4.39 16.99 -0.05
C GLN A 95 -5.80 16.98 0.57
N ARG A 96 -6.09 16.02 1.44
CA ARG A 96 -7.38 15.87 2.12
C ARG A 96 -7.72 17.07 3.01
N CYS A 97 -6.72 17.65 3.69
CA CYS A 97 -6.85 18.82 4.55
C CYS A 97 -6.53 20.16 3.84
N GLN A 98 -6.32 20.13 2.51
CA GLN A 98 -6.09 21.32 1.69
C GLN A 98 -4.94 22.22 2.19
N ARG A 99 -3.84 21.63 2.67
CA ARG A 99 -2.64 22.34 3.16
C ARG A 99 -1.73 22.76 2.01
N ILE A 100 -2.14 23.78 1.27
CA ILE A 100 -1.48 24.23 0.04
C ILE A 100 -0.01 24.63 0.29
N ASP A 101 0.28 25.27 1.42
CA ASP A 101 1.63 25.60 1.89
C ASP A 101 2.52 24.35 2.02
N ARG A 102 1.96 23.26 2.56
CA ARG A 102 2.65 21.98 2.69
C ARG A 102 2.83 21.26 1.36
N LEU A 103 1.85 21.36 0.47
CA LEU A 103 1.99 20.86 -0.90
C LEU A 103 3.10 21.60 -1.65
N TYR A 104 3.24 22.92 -1.49
CA TYR A 104 4.35 23.67 -2.08
C TYR A 104 5.71 23.28 -1.51
N GLN A 105 5.81 23.09 -0.20
CA GLN A 105 7.04 22.59 0.42
C GLN A 105 7.45 21.20 -0.10
N LEU A 106 6.49 20.29 -0.29
CA LEU A 106 6.76 19.00 -0.91
C LEU A 106 7.16 19.16 -2.38
N ALA A 107 6.55 20.10 -3.11
CA ALA A 107 6.84 20.34 -4.51
C ALA A 107 8.27 20.85 -4.71
N GLU A 108 8.76 21.73 -3.85
CA GLU A 108 10.16 22.16 -3.85
C GLU A 108 11.13 20.99 -3.69
N LEU A 109 10.83 20.06 -2.77
CA LEU A 109 11.65 18.86 -2.56
C LEU A 109 11.63 17.97 -3.81
N VAL A 110 10.45 17.71 -4.39
CA VAL A 110 10.32 16.90 -5.61
C VAL A 110 11.04 17.57 -6.79
N SER A 111 10.83 18.86 -7.01
CA SER A 111 11.51 19.64 -8.06
C SER A 111 13.03 19.52 -7.99
N SER A 112 13.60 19.54 -6.78
CA SER A 112 15.05 19.43 -6.59
C SER A 112 15.61 18.09 -7.09
N THR A 113 14.79 17.03 -7.15
CA THR A 113 15.18 15.73 -7.70
C THR A 113 15.24 15.71 -9.23
N TYR A 114 14.57 16.63 -9.92
CA TYR A 114 14.52 16.66 -11.38
C TYR A 114 15.85 17.05 -12.01
N ALA A 115 16.73 17.73 -11.26
CA ALA A 115 18.11 17.98 -11.66
C ALA A 115 18.96 16.70 -11.78
N LYS A 116 18.45 15.56 -11.30
CA LYS A 116 19.11 14.24 -11.37
C LYS A 116 18.55 13.36 -12.49
N LEU A 117 17.66 13.88 -13.32
CA LEU A 117 17.22 13.23 -14.54
C LEU A 117 18.33 13.31 -15.60
N GLU A 118 18.65 12.17 -16.19
CA GLU A 118 19.65 12.02 -17.24
C GLU A 118 19.00 11.43 -18.51
N PRO A 119 19.64 11.53 -19.69
CA PRO A 119 19.16 10.83 -20.89
C PRO A 119 18.92 9.34 -20.60
N ALA A 120 17.76 8.82 -21.03
CA ALA A 120 17.42 7.42 -20.80
C ALA A 120 18.40 6.48 -21.54
N PRO A 121 18.82 5.36 -20.92
CA PRO A 121 19.82 4.47 -21.49
C PRO A 121 19.30 3.73 -22.74
N GLY A 122 20.21 3.38 -23.64
CA GLY A 122 19.91 2.58 -24.83
C GLY A 122 19.18 3.33 -25.94
N ASN A 123 19.54 4.60 -26.17
CA ASN A 123 18.93 5.49 -27.19
C ASN A 123 17.40 5.61 -27.08
N ARG A 124 16.86 5.48 -25.87
CA ARG A 124 15.44 5.65 -25.61
C ARG A 124 15.12 7.14 -25.44
N PRO A 125 13.93 7.60 -25.85
CA PRO A 125 13.55 9.00 -25.73
C PRO A 125 13.37 9.43 -24.27
N GLY A 126 13.55 10.73 -24.04
CA GLY A 126 13.32 11.39 -22.76
C GLY A 126 14.39 11.11 -21.72
N ARG A 127 14.09 11.52 -20.49
CA ARG A 127 15.01 11.40 -19.35
C ARG A 127 14.50 10.39 -18.33
N ALA A 128 15.40 9.92 -17.47
CA ALA A 128 15.14 8.98 -16.39
C ALA A 128 16.08 9.21 -15.20
N TRP A 129 15.71 8.72 -14.02
CA TRP A 129 16.62 8.63 -12.89
C TRP A 129 17.48 7.38 -13.03
N ILE A 130 18.78 7.57 -13.20
CA ILE A 130 19.72 6.48 -13.46
C ILE A 130 20.47 6.13 -12.18
N CYS A 131 20.50 4.84 -11.86
CA CYS A 131 21.30 4.32 -10.77
C CYS A 131 22.80 4.49 -11.09
N ARG A 132 23.48 5.42 -10.41
CA ARG A 132 24.91 5.74 -10.63
C ARG A 132 25.85 5.21 -9.54
N GLY A 133 25.33 4.92 -8.36
CA GLY A 133 26.09 4.39 -7.23
C GLY A 133 25.33 4.52 -5.91
N GLY A 134 26.00 4.17 -4.81
CA GLY A 134 25.48 4.31 -3.45
C GLY A 134 25.18 2.97 -2.76
N PRO A 135 24.64 3.01 -1.53
CA PRO A 135 24.51 1.83 -0.68
C PRO A 135 23.62 0.74 -1.30
N GLU A 136 22.49 1.16 -1.87
CA GLU A 136 21.51 0.24 -2.47
C GLU A 136 21.62 0.16 -3.98
N CYS A 137 22.20 1.16 -4.64
CA CYS A 137 22.49 1.15 -6.07
C CYS A 137 23.94 0.71 -6.29
N SER A 138 24.22 -0.59 -6.13
CA SER A 138 25.57 -1.15 -6.17
C SER A 138 25.85 -1.98 -7.44
N HIS A 139 27.13 -2.30 -7.69
CA HIS A 139 27.51 -3.20 -8.78
C HIS A 139 26.99 -4.63 -8.60
N ASN A 140 26.88 -5.08 -7.36
CA ASN A 140 26.55 -6.47 -7.02
C ASN A 140 25.14 -6.86 -7.46
N ILE A 141 24.25 -5.87 -7.55
CA ILE A 141 22.85 -6.06 -7.94
C ILE A 141 22.57 -5.76 -9.43
N ARG A 142 23.61 -5.49 -10.24
CA ARG A 142 23.53 -5.24 -11.69
C ARG A 142 22.56 -4.11 -12.11
N LEU A 143 22.29 -3.14 -11.23
CA LEU A 143 21.42 -2.00 -11.53
C LEU A 143 22.17 -0.75 -12.02
N ARG A 144 23.51 -0.72 -11.92
CA ARG A 144 24.32 0.45 -12.29
C ARG A 144 24.12 0.81 -13.76
N ASN A 145 23.98 2.10 -14.04
CA ASN A 145 23.73 2.70 -15.35
C ASN A 145 22.38 2.31 -15.97
N THR A 146 21.43 1.85 -15.16
CA THR A 146 20.06 1.57 -15.60
C THR A 146 19.05 2.43 -14.84
N GLU A 147 17.88 2.64 -15.44
CA GLU A 147 16.71 3.14 -14.72
C GLU A 147 16.20 2.03 -13.81
N VAL A 148 16.23 2.25 -12.49
CA VAL A 148 15.57 1.34 -11.54
C VAL A 148 14.07 1.60 -11.63
N MET A 149 13.41 0.76 -12.43
CA MET A 149 12.02 0.97 -12.85
C MET A 149 11.08 1.21 -11.67
N LEU A 150 11.14 0.39 -10.62
CA LEU A 150 10.27 0.52 -9.45
C LEU A 150 10.47 1.87 -8.74
N SER A 151 11.73 2.28 -8.50
CA SER A 151 12.05 3.57 -7.89
C SER A 151 11.51 4.74 -8.70
N SER A 152 11.62 4.66 -10.04
CA SER A 152 11.14 5.71 -10.95
C SER A 152 9.61 5.77 -11.01
N THR A 153 8.92 4.64 -11.18
CA THR A 153 7.44 4.62 -11.25
C THR A 153 6.81 5.07 -9.94
N GLN A 154 7.35 4.61 -8.81
CA GLN A 154 6.77 4.90 -7.50
C GLN A 154 6.94 6.38 -7.14
N PHE A 155 8.16 6.92 -7.28
CA PHE A 155 8.39 8.33 -7.05
C PHE A 155 7.64 9.24 -8.03
N LEU A 156 7.56 8.86 -9.31
CA LEU A 156 6.81 9.64 -10.28
C LEU A 156 5.31 9.65 -9.97
N ALA A 157 4.73 8.56 -9.45
CA ALA A 157 3.34 8.54 -8.98
C ALA A 157 3.11 9.52 -7.82
N PHE A 158 4.05 9.62 -6.87
CA PHE A 158 4.02 10.64 -5.82
C PHE A 158 4.06 12.05 -6.41
N ALA A 159 5.01 12.29 -7.34
CA ALA A 159 5.18 13.59 -7.98
C ALA A 159 3.93 14.02 -8.78
N THR A 160 3.31 13.11 -9.55
CA THR A 160 2.08 13.41 -10.31
C THR A 160 0.89 13.63 -9.39
N SER A 161 0.73 12.87 -8.31
CA SER A 161 -0.34 13.09 -7.31
C SER A 161 -0.25 14.49 -6.70
N LEU A 162 0.96 14.92 -6.36
CA LEU A 162 1.24 16.26 -5.87
C LEU A 162 0.95 17.34 -6.93
N ALA A 163 1.48 17.17 -8.14
CA ALA A 163 1.30 18.14 -9.23
C ALA A 163 -0.16 18.26 -9.68
N ASN A 164 -0.91 17.15 -9.71
CA ASN A 164 -2.36 17.15 -9.96
C ASN A 164 -3.11 17.97 -8.91
N SER A 165 -2.77 17.80 -7.63
CA SER A 165 -3.40 18.60 -6.57
C SER A 165 -3.09 20.10 -6.70
N LEU A 166 -1.84 20.46 -7.01
CA LEU A 166 -1.45 21.85 -7.24
C LEU A 166 -2.04 22.44 -8.52
N SER A 167 -2.29 21.61 -9.55
CA SER A 167 -2.93 22.07 -10.78
C SER A 167 -4.35 22.60 -10.56
N ARG A 168 -5.04 22.11 -9.52
CA ARG A 168 -6.41 22.48 -9.14
C ARG A 168 -6.47 23.57 -8.06
N ALA A 169 -5.42 23.71 -7.24
CA ALA A 169 -5.44 24.59 -6.07
C ALA A 169 -5.29 26.08 -6.39
N ARG A 170 -4.38 26.47 -7.31
CA ARG A 170 -4.21 27.83 -7.88
C ARG A 170 -3.45 27.79 -9.23
N PRO A 171 -3.59 28.80 -10.11
CA PRO A 171 -2.81 28.88 -11.36
C PRO A 171 -1.30 29.03 -11.10
N GLU A 172 -0.94 29.78 -10.06
CA GLU A 172 0.44 30.11 -9.69
C GLU A 172 1.03 29.07 -8.70
N ALA A 173 1.12 27.82 -9.16
CA ALA A 173 2.02 26.87 -8.49
C ALA A 173 3.47 27.42 -8.55
N PRO A 174 4.39 27.05 -7.64
CA PRO A 174 5.72 27.61 -7.60
C PRO A 174 6.47 27.18 -8.86
N GLY A 175 6.87 28.16 -9.66
CA GLY A 175 7.57 27.94 -10.92
C GLY A 175 6.80 27.09 -11.94
N ASP A 176 7.55 26.34 -12.74
CA ASP A 176 7.06 25.44 -13.79
C ASP A 176 6.76 24.02 -13.28
N PHE A 177 6.67 23.78 -11.96
CA PHE A 177 6.61 22.43 -11.38
C PHE A 177 5.54 21.52 -12.00
N VAL A 178 4.31 22.02 -12.14
CA VAL A 178 3.19 21.23 -12.71
C VAL A 178 3.48 20.87 -14.17
N GLU A 179 3.99 21.82 -14.95
CA GLU A 179 4.34 21.61 -16.35
C GLU A 179 5.52 20.64 -16.50
N GLN A 180 6.58 20.85 -15.71
CA GLN A 180 7.75 20.01 -15.69
C GLN A 180 7.40 18.57 -15.28
N THR A 181 6.54 18.39 -14.28
CA THR A 181 6.05 17.08 -13.84
C THR A 181 5.21 16.41 -14.93
N ALA A 182 4.32 17.16 -15.61
CA ALA A 182 3.53 16.62 -16.73
C ALA A 182 4.44 16.13 -17.87
N ARG A 183 5.46 16.93 -18.21
CA ARG A 183 6.46 16.61 -19.23
C ARG A 183 7.25 15.36 -18.87
N ILE A 184 7.76 15.27 -17.63
CA ILE A 184 8.49 14.09 -17.13
C ILE A 184 7.58 12.86 -17.15
N ALA A 185 6.33 12.98 -16.68
CA ALA A 185 5.36 11.90 -16.71
C ALA A 185 5.13 11.37 -18.12
N ARG A 186 4.93 12.26 -19.10
CA ARG A 186 4.80 11.89 -20.52
C ARG A 186 6.05 11.19 -21.04
N GLU A 187 7.24 11.73 -20.81
CA GLU A 187 8.52 11.13 -21.24
C GLU A 187 8.64 9.67 -20.76
N HIS A 188 8.32 9.42 -19.49
CA HIS A 188 8.34 8.07 -18.90
C HIS A 188 7.24 7.17 -19.47
N LEU A 189 5.99 7.62 -19.51
CA LEU A 189 4.87 6.81 -19.99
C LEU A 189 5.03 6.40 -21.45
N VAL A 190 5.49 7.31 -22.33
CA VAL A 190 5.83 6.97 -23.72
C VAL A 190 6.93 5.91 -23.75
N ARG A 191 8.03 6.11 -23.00
CA ARG A 191 9.15 5.16 -22.96
C ARG A 191 8.75 3.78 -22.42
N TRP A 192 7.80 3.70 -21.51
CA TRP A 192 7.31 2.44 -20.95
C TRP A 192 6.27 1.75 -21.83
N SER A 193 5.64 2.47 -22.76
CA SER A 193 4.56 2.00 -23.63
C SER A 193 5.02 1.29 -24.91
N THR A 194 6.27 0.80 -24.97
CA THR A 194 6.83 0.16 -26.17
C THR A 194 5.99 -1.04 -26.67
N PRO A 195 6.06 -1.41 -27.97
CA PRO A 195 5.39 -2.59 -28.49
C PRO A 195 5.73 -3.87 -27.72
N ALA A 196 6.98 -4.02 -27.26
CA ALA A 196 7.41 -5.15 -26.45
C ALA A 196 6.72 -5.18 -25.08
N ALA A 197 6.63 -4.03 -24.40
CA ALA A 197 5.91 -3.91 -23.13
C ALA A 197 4.43 -4.23 -23.28
N GLN A 198 3.78 -3.72 -24.34
CA GLN A 198 2.39 -4.05 -24.65
C GLN A 198 2.22 -5.54 -24.99
N GLY A 199 3.17 -6.16 -25.69
CA GLY A 199 3.19 -7.60 -25.95
C GLY A 199 3.26 -8.42 -24.66
N ALA A 200 4.12 -8.00 -23.72
CA ALA A 200 4.22 -8.62 -22.39
C ALA A 200 2.90 -8.49 -21.60
N LEU A 201 2.27 -7.32 -21.60
CA LEU A 201 0.96 -7.12 -20.95
C LEU A 201 -0.12 -8.02 -21.55
N ARG A 202 -0.20 -8.15 -22.89
CA ARG A 202 -1.15 -9.07 -23.55
C ARG A 202 -0.93 -10.53 -23.10
N LYS A 203 0.33 -10.95 -23.01
CA LYS A 203 0.69 -12.29 -22.49
C LYS A 203 0.24 -12.44 -21.04
N GLN A 204 0.49 -11.45 -20.19
CA GLN A 204 0.08 -11.46 -18.78
C GLN A 204 -1.45 -11.53 -18.65
N ILE A 205 -2.20 -10.69 -19.37
CA ILE A 205 -3.68 -10.68 -19.37
C ILE A 205 -4.25 -12.06 -19.69
N ALA A 206 -3.68 -12.76 -20.67
CA ALA A 206 -4.16 -14.07 -21.10
C ALA A 206 -3.75 -15.21 -20.14
N ALA A 207 -2.72 -15.01 -19.31
CA ALA A 207 -2.19 -16.04 -18.44
C ALA A 207 -3.14 -16.36 -17.28
N ARG A 208 -3.05 -17.59 -16.80
CA ARG A 208 -3.73 -18.13 -15.62
C ARG A 208 -2.71 -18.56 -14.56
N PRO A 209 -3.11 -18.76 -13.30
CA PRO A 209 -2.20 -19.24 -12.27
C PRO A 209 -1.43 -20.50 -12.70
N GLU A 210 -2.06 -21.43 -13.41
CA GLU A 210 -1.46 -22.69 -13.85
C GLU A 210 -0.28 -22.50 -14.81
N ASP A 211 -0.21 -21.37 -15.51
CA ASP A 211 0.84 -21.04 -16.47
C ASP A 211 2.15 -20.61 -15.79
N VAL A 212 2.10 -20.20 -14.52
CA VAL A 212 3.30 -19.88 -13.74
C VAL A 212 4.08 -21.16 -13.50
N LYS A 213 5.30 -21.23 -14.05
CA LYS A 213 6.25 -22.32 -13.85
C LYS A 213 7.52 -21.81 -13.19
N ASN A 214 8.17 -22.67 -12.41
CA ASN A 214 9.55 -22.50 -11.96
C ASN A 214 9.84 -21.22 -11.16
N GLY A 215 8.85 -20.70 -10.42
CA GLY A 215 9.03 -19.50 -9.59
C GLY A 215 9.30 -18.20 -10.33
N SER A 216 9.11 -18.16 -11.66
CA SER A 216 9.28 -16.93 -12.44
C SER A 216 8.18 -15.91 -12.13
N SER A 217 8.55 -14.63 -12.04
CA SER A 217 7.63 -13.49 -11.86
C SER A 217 7.16 -12.86 -13.17
N GLU A 218 7.53 -13.42 -14.33
CA GLU A 218 7.21 -12.84 -15.66
C GLU A 218 5.71 -12.62 -15.88
N LEU A 219 4.85 -13.46 -15.29
CA LEU A 219 3.41 -13.43 -15.48
C LEU A 219 2.64 -12.63 -14.41
N PHE A 220 3.34 -12.08 -13.42
CA PHE A 220 2.71 -11.41 -12.29
C PHE A 220 2.21 -10.03 -12.68
N LEU A 221 1.17 -9.59 -11.99
CA LEU A 221 0.90 -8.16 -11.84
C LEU A 221 1.81 -7.64 -10.72
N THR A 222 2.56 -6.57 -10.94
CA THR A 222 3.52 -6.02 -9.98
C THR A 222 3.20 -4.58 -9.58
N ASP A 223 3.92 -4.06 -8.58
CA ASP A 223 3.87 -2.65 -8.16
C ASP A 223 3.98 -1.67 -9.34
N LYS A 224 4.80 -2.00 -10.34
CA LYS A 224 5.11 -1.15 -11.48
C LYS A 224 3.84 -0.78 -12.26
N GLU A 225 3.00 -1.76 -12.57
CA GLU A 225 1.79 -1.55 -13.36
C GLU A 225 0.77 -0.71 -12.60
N LEU A 226 0.61 -0.94 -11.29
CA LEU A 226 -0.28 -0.11 -10.44
C LEU A 226 0.18 1.35 -10.42
N TRP A 227 1.48 1.59 -10.25
CA TRP A 227 2.02 2.95 -10.25
C TRP A 227 1.88 3.64 -11.59
N GLN A 228 2.08 2.93 -12.71
CA GLN A 228 1.86 3.47 -14.03
C GLN A 228 0.41 3.94 -14.23
N ILE A 229 -0.58 3.17 -13.75
CA ILE A 229 -1.98 3.58 -13.80
C ILE A 229 -2.23 4.83 -12.96
N SER A 230 -1.65 4.92 -11.75
CA SER A 230 -1.75 6.13 -10.92
C SER A 230 -1.16 7.37 -11.61
N ILE A 231 -0.02 7.23 -12.28
CA ILE A 231 0.60 8.32 -13.07
C ILE A 231 -0.33 8.74 -14.22
N TYR A 232 -0.92 7.80 -14.96
CA TYR A 232 -1.91 8.12 -16.00
C TYR A 232 -3.12 8.87 -15.40
N ALA A 233 -3.65 8.40 -14.28
CA ALA A 233 -4.81 9.01 -13.63
C ALA A 233 -4.52 10.47 -13.23
N ASP A 234 -3.40 10.71 -12.55
CA ASP A 234 -3.05 12.06 -12.12
C ASP A 234 -2.66 12.97 -13.28
N LEU A 235 -1.99 12.46 -14.32
CA LEU A 235 -1.70 13.21 -15.53
C LEU A 235 -2.98 13.66 -16.23
N ALA A 236 -4.02 12.80 -16.32
CA ALA A 236 -5.32 13.20 -16.85
C ALA A 236 -5.93 14.37 -16.06
N GLY A 237 -5.82 14.33 -14.73
CA GLY A 237 -6.24 15.42 -13.85
C GLY A 237 -5.52 16.74 -14.14
N MET A 238 -4.19 16.69 -14.32
CA MET A 238 -3.37 17.85 -14.64
C MET A 238 -3.74 18.46 -16.00
N LEU A 239 -3.89 17.61 -17.03
CA LEU A 239 -4.27 18.03 -18.38
C LEU A 239 -5.69 18.62 -18.42
N ALA A 240 -6.57 18.15 -17.54
CA ALA A 240 -7.91 18.72 -17.37
C ALA A 240 -7.90 20.10 -16.74
N ALA A 241 -7.13 20.27 -15.66
CA ALA A 241 -7.06 21.51 -14.92
C ALA A 241 -6.29 22.61 -15.66
N ARG A 242 -5.35 22.24 -16.54
CA ARG A 242 -4.49 23.17 -17.28
C ARG A 242 -4.46 22.84 -18.77
N PRO A 243 -5.41 23.37 -19.58
CA PRO A 243 -5.44 23.13 -21.02
C PRO A 243 -4.18 23.57 -21.78
N GLY A 244 -3.38 24.51 -21.24
CA GLY A 244 -2.08 24.86 -21.81
C GLY A 244 -1.04 23.74 -21.76
N LEU A 245 -1.25 22.70 -20.95
CA LEU A 245 -0.46 21.47 -20.95
C LEU A 245 -0.95 20.44 -21.98
N ALA A 246 -1.97 20.79 -22.78
CA ALA A 246 -2.61 19.86 -23.69
C ALA A 246 -1.58 19.12 -24.53
N LEU A 247 -1.68 17.80 -24.48
CA LEU A 247 -0.97 16.93 -25.39
C LEU A 247 -1.69 17.03 -26.73
N ASP A 248 -0.91 17.16 -27.80
CA ASP A 248 -1.43 16.94 -29.14
C ASP A 248 -2.00 15.51 -29.17
N GLN A 249 -3.32 15.39 -29.31
CA GLN A 249 -4.00 14.09 -29.30
C GLN A 249 -3.70 13.30 -30.58
N ASP A 250 -3.25 13.99 -31.63
CA ASP A 250 -2.82 13.39 -32.89
C ASP A 250 -1.33 12.97 -32.84
N ASP A 251 -0.62 13.25 -31.74
CA ASP A 251 0.74 12.76 -31.48
C ASP A 251 0.75 11.23 -31.34
N ALA A 252 1.59 10.55 -32.13
CA ALA A 252 1.72 9.09 -32.10
C ALA A 252 2.09 8.55 -30.69
N GLY A 253 2.80 9.34 -29.88
CA GLY A 253 3.09 9.01 -28.49
C GLY A 253 1.84 8.97 -27.61
N PHE A 254 0.87 9.87 -27.84
CA PHE A 254 -0.40 9.87 -27.13
C PHE A 254 -1.24 8.62 -27.43
N ALA A 255 -1.36 8.24 -28.71
CA ALA A 255 -2.04 7.00 -29.10
C ALA A 255 -1.40 5.75 -28.47
N THR A 256 -0.07 5.70 -28.44
CA THR A 256 0.70 4.61 -27.80
C THR A 256 0.47 4.56 -26.29
N MET A 257 0.45 5.72 -25.64
CA MET A 257 0.14 5.86 -24.22
C MET A 257 -1.26 5.37 -23.89
N LYS A 258 -2.28 5.72 -24.69
CA LYS A 258 -3.65 5.25 -24.50
C LYS A 258 -3.74 3.72 -24.61
N ALA A 259 -3.17 3.14 -25.66
CA ALA A 259 -3.17 1.68 -25.85
C ALA A 259 -2.49 0.93 -24.70
N HIS A 260 -1.42 1.51 -24.14
CA HIS A 260 -0.75 0.96 -22.97
C HIS A 260 -1.62 1.05 -21.70
N LEU A 261 -2.29 2.18 -21.45
CA LEU A 261 -3.24 2.31 -20.34
C LEU A 261 -4.40 1.31 -20.43
N ASP A 262 -4.97 1.12 -21.63
CA ASP A 262 -6.04 0.14 -21.85
C ASP A 262 -5.60 -1.29 -21.48
N LEU A 263 -4.36 -1.66 -21.82
CA LEU A 263 -3.78 -2.96 -21.43
C LEU A 263 -3.50 -3.07 -19.93
N LEU A 264 -2.99 -2.01 -19.29
CA LEU A 264 -2.76 -2.00 -17.85
C LEU A 264 -4.07 -2.19 -17.07
N LEU A 265 -5.13 -1.47 -17.45
CA LEU A 265 -6.46 -1.62 -16.86
C LEU A 265 -7.04 -3.01 -17.13
N GLY A 266 -6.85 -3.54 -18.35
CA GLY A 266 -7.22 -4.91 -18.70
C GLY A 266 -6.51 -5.96 -17.85
N LEU A 267 -5.22 -5.77 -17.54
CA LEU A 267 -4.46 -6.65 -16.66
C LEU A 267 -5.02 -6.61 -15.24
N VAL A 268 -5.25 -5.43 -14.66
CA VAL A 268 -5.84 -5.32 -13.32
C VAL A 268 -7.21 -6.01 -13.28
N ALA A 269 -8.07 -5.77 -14.26
CA ALA A 269 -9.38 -6.42 -14.35
C ALA A 269 -9.26 -7.95 -14.43
N ALA A 270 -8.29 -8.48 -15.19
CA ALA A 270 -8.04 -9.92 -15.31
C ALA A 270 -7.43 -10.55 -14.03
N ARG A 271 -6.90 -9.74 -13.11
CA ARG A 271 -6.21 -10.19 -11.89
C ARG A 271 -6.98 -9.98 -10.60
N ILE A 272 -8.05 -9.21 -10.62
CA ILE A 272 -8.95 -9.09 -9.46
C ILE A 272 -9.81 -10.36 -9.37
N THR A 273 -9.67 -11.09 -8.27
CA THR A 273 -10.56 -12.22 -7.94
C THR A 273 -11.58 -11.75 -6.93
N VAL A 274 -12.87 -11.86 -7.26
CA VAL A 274 -13.97 -11.51 -6.35
C VAL A 274 -14.62 -12.80 -5.84
N GLN A 275 -14.82 -12.88 -4.52
CA GLN A 275 -15.42 -14.04 -3.87
C GLN A 275 -16.49 -13.61 -2.88
N VAL A 276 -17.43 -14.51 -2.61
CA VAL A 276 -18.42 -14.38 -1.54
C VAL A 276 -18.06 -15.38 -0.45
N PRO A 277 -17.41 -14.96 0.65
CA PRO A 277 -17.02 -15.88 1.71
C PRO A 277 -18.27 -16.48 2.39
N PRO A 278 -18.25 -17.76 2.77
CA PRO A 278 -19.34 -18.36 3.55
C PRO A 278 -19.59 -17.57 4.83
N GLY A 279 -20.85 -17.17 5.07
CA GLY A 279 -21.25 -16.45 6.28
C GLY A 279 -20.84 -14.97 6.34
N ALA A 280 -20.15 -14.44 5.33
CA ALA A 280 -19.89 -13.01 5.24
C ALA A 280 -21.15 -12.29 4.78
N ASN A 281 -21.93 -11.77 5.72
CA ASN A 281 -23.03 -10.87 5.44
C ASN A 281 -22.63 -9.42 5.72
N ASP A 282 -23.12 -8.49 4.90
CA ASP A 282 -23.06 -7.08 5.18
C ASP A 282 -24.03 -6.70 6.31
N LYS A 283 -24.05 -5.42 6.69
CA LYS A 283 -24.94 -4.92 7.74
C LYS A 283 -26.43 -5.08 7.41
N ALA A 284 -26.78 -5.31 6.14
CA ALA A 284 -28.14 -5.53 5.67
C ALA A 284 -28.46 -7.03 5.50
N GLY A 285 -27.57 -7.94 5.91
CA GLY A 285 -27.77 -9.38 5.78
C GLY A 285 -27.52 -9.92 4.37
N LYS A 286 -27.03 -9.09 3.43
CA LYS A 286 -26.66 -9.54 2.08
C LYS A 286 -25.26 -10.10 2.07
N SER A 287 -25.02 -11.12 1.25
CA SER A 287 -23.69 -11.67 1.06
C SER A 287 -22.67 -10.58 0.66
N ALA A 288 -21.61 -10.43 1.45
CA ALA A 288 -20.58 -9.43 1.25
C ALA A 288 -19.47 -10.00 0.36
N MET A 289 -19.14 -9.29 -0.70
CA MET A 289 -18.01 -9.65 -1.56
C MET A 289 -16.68 -9.18 -0.96
N VAL A 290 -15.65 -10.01 -1.11
CA VAL A 290 -14.25 -9.71 -0.86
C VAL A 290 -13.47 -9.78 -2.17
N ALA A 291 -12.34 -9.08 -2.24
CA ALA A 291 -11.48 -9.09 -3.42
C ALA A 291 -10.02 -9.37 -3.04
N ASP A 292 -9.34 -10.12 -3.90
CA ASP A 292 -7.91 -10.37 -3.84
C ASP A 292 -7.26 -10.04 -5.20
N LEU A 293 -5.96 -9.79 -5.20
CA LEU A 293 -5.18 -9.43 -6.39
C LEU A 293 -4.19 -10.54 -6.73
N ASP A 294 -4.22 -10.96 -7.99
CA ASP A 294 -3.26 -11.92 -8.56
C ASP A 294 -3.29 -13.28 -7.83
N ALA A 295 -4.48 -13.67 -7.35
CA ALA A 295 -4.68 -14.87 -6.55
C ALA A 295 -4.17 -16.13 -7.28
N GLY A 296 -3.22 -16.81 -6.65
CA GLY A 296 -2.59 -18.05 -7.12
C GLY A 296 -1.37 -17.85 -8.04
N PHE A 297 -1.13 -16.65 -8.59
CA PHE A 297 0.05 -16.40 -9.41
C PHE A 297 1.34 -16.47 -8.59
N TRP A 298 1.29 -16.08 -7.32
CA TRP A 298 2.44 -15.97 -6.43
C TRP A 298 2.80 -17.28 -5.71
N ARG A 299 2.02 -18.35 -5.89
CA ARG A 299 2.12 -19.59 -5.10
C ARG A 299 3.45 -20.32 -5.26
N LEU A 300 4.11 -20.18 -6.40
CA LEU A 300 5.38 -20.86 -6.72
C LEU A 300 6.60 -19.94 -6.58
N TYR A 301 6.40 -18.67 -6.19
CA TYR A 301 7.51 -17.73 -6.04
C TYR A 301 8.38 -18.11 -4.83
N ASP A 302 9.70 -18.02 -4.97
CA ASP A 302 10.64 -18.58 -3.98
C ASP A 302 10.49 -17.98 -2.58
N ASP A 303 10.17 -16.68 -2.51
CA ASP A 303 9.95 -15.95 -1.25
C ASP A 303 8.73 -16.47 -0.46
N ASN A 304 7.84 -17.19 -1.14
CA ASN A 304 6.53 -17.60 -0.65
C ASN A 304 6.45 -19.09 -0.32
N ARG A 305 7.56 -19.84 -0.45
CA ARG A 305 7.57 -21.30 -0.23
C ARG A 305 7.16 -21.72 1.18
N TYR A 306 7.20 -20.80 2.16
CA TYR A 306 6.76 -21.03 3.53
C TYR A 306 5.42 -20.36 3.88
N ALA A 307 4.66 -19.89 2.89
CA ALA A 307 3.39 -19.16 3.10
C ALA A 307 2.31 -19.96 3.86
N GLY A 308 2.41 -21.30 3.87
CA GLY A 308 1.53 -22.19 4.64
C GLY A 308 2.11 -22.63 6.00
N TYR A 309 3.38 -22.33 6.30
CA TYR A 309 4.03 -22.77 7.53
C TYR A 309 3.86 -21.72 8.63
N THR A 310 3.09 -22.03 9.67
CA THR A 310 2.82 -21.12 10.81
C THR A 310 3.57 -21.49 12.09
N GLY A 311 4.54 -22.40 12.01
CA GLY A 311 5.32 -22.85 13.17
C GLY A 311 6.22 -21.75 13.72
N ARG A 312 6.54 -21.86 15.01
CA ARG A 312 7.40 -20.91 15.72
C ARG A 312 8.87 -21.06 15.35
N ASP A 313 9.29 -22.28 14.99
CA ASP A 313 10.67 -22.56 14.65
C ASP A 313 11.03 -21.90 13.32
N LYS A 314 12.18 -21.21 13.30
CA LYS A 314 12.69 -20.51 12.12
C LYS A 314 13.03 -21.53 11.03
N PRO A 315 12.52 -21.39 9.80
CA PRO A 315 12.90 -22.29 8.71
C PRO A 315 14.38 -22.18 8.33
N VAL A 316 14.94 -20.98 8.49
CA VAL A 316 16.35 -20.66 8.24
C VAL A 316 16.91 -19.88 9.41
N VAL A 317 18.17 -20.14 9.74
CA VAL A 317 18.93 -19.35 10.71
C VAL A 317 20.20 -18.79 10.07
N CYS A 318 20.52 -17.54 10.38
CA CYS A 318 21.74 -16.91 9.89
C CYS A 318 22.90 -17.21 10.84
N LYS A 319 23.93 -17.90 10.33
CA LYS A 319 25.14 -18.24 11.10
C LYS A 319 26.37 -17.63 10.44
N ARG A 320 27.38 -17.28 11.25
CA ARG A 320 28.67 -16.86 10.71
C ARG A 320 29.32 -18.03 9.99
N ASP A 321 29.85 -17.77 8.80
CA ASP A 321 30.68 -18.72 8.05
C ASP A 321 31.96 -18.97 8.88
N PRO A 322 32.25 -20.22 9.30
CA PRO A 322 33.44 -20.52 10.08
C PRO A 322 34.75 -20.17 9.36
N ALA A 323 34.76 -20.21 8.02
CA ALA A 323 35.91 -19.86 7.20
C ALA A 323 36.01 -18.34 6.94
N ARG A 324 34.90 -17.61 7.07
CA ARG A 324 34.81 -16.16 6.85
C ARG A 324 33.90 -15.53 7.91
N PRO A 325 34.42 -15.24 9.12
CA PRO A 325 33.58 -14.82 10.25
C PRO A 325 32.79 -13.53 10.03
N ASP A 326 33.16 -12.71 9.04
CA ASP A 326 32.47 -11.51 8.59
C ASP A 326 31.23 -11.79 7.71
N VAL A 327 31.11 -13.00 7.15
CA VAL A 327 30.01 -13.41 6.28
C VAL A 327 28.99 -14.23 7.07
N PHE A 328 27.71 -13.93 6.87
CA PHE A 328 26.61 -14.76 7.36
C PHE A 328 26.11 -15.68 6.25
N VAL A 329 25.96 -16.96 6.57
CA VAL A 329 25.37 -17.97 5.70
C VAL A 329 24.04 -18.43 6.28
N ALA A 330 23.06 -18.58 5.40
CA ALA A 330 21.77 -19.16 5.75
C ALA A 330 21.90 -20.67 5.92
N GLN A 331 21.50 -21.17 7.09
CA GLN A 331 21.35 -22.59 7.33
C GLN A 331 19.86 -22.95 7.38
N THR A 332 19.40 -23.73 6.40
CA THR A 332 18.06 -24.32 6.39
C THR A 332 17.91 -25.32 7.54
N GLN A 333 16.93 -25.06 8.42
CA GLN A 333 16.51 -25.95 9.50
C GLN A 333 15.28 -26.78 9.09
N ILE A 334 14.37 -26.15 8.34
CA ILE A 334 13.12 -26.78 7.91
C ILE A 334 13.04 -26.65 6.38
N PRO A 335 13.11 -27.75 5.61
CA PRO A 335 13.05 -27.68 4.16
C PRO A 335 11.66 -27.26 3.67
N ALA A 336 11.61 -26.39 2.65
CA ALA A 336 10.38 -25.81 2.11
C ALA A 336 9.49 -26.87 1.43
N GLU A 337 10.10 -27.95 0.93
CA GLU A 337 9.45 -29.06 0.23
C GLU A 337 8.46 -29.84 1.13
N ARG A 338 8.50 -29.61 2.46
CA ARG A 338 7.55 -30.19 3.41
C ARG A 338 6.16 -29.56 3.35
N PHE A 339 6.03 -28.38 2.74
CA PHE A 339 4.80 -27.62 2.72
C PHE A 339 4.23 -27.55 1.31
N ALA A 340 2.95 -27.85 1.18
CA ALA A 340 2.24 -27.61 -0.08
C ALA A 340 2.15 -26.10 -0.33
N PRO A 341 2.37 -25.63 -1.57
CA PRO A 341 2.10 -24.25 -1.94
C PRO A 341 0.65 -23.85 -1.61
N VAL A 342 0.46 -22.63 -1.11
CA VAL A 342 -0.88 -22.08 -0.86
C VAL A 342 -1.52 -21.74 -2.22
N ALA A 343 -2.55 -22.48 -2.60
CA ALA A 343 -3.07 -22.48 -3.98
C ALA A 343 -3.51 -21.10 -4.49
N ASN A 344 -4.18 -20.31 -3.64
CA ASN A 344 -4.71 -18.99 -3.97
C ASN A 344 -3.80 -17.84 -3.52
N LEU A 345 -2.51 -18.09 -3.26
CA LEU A 345 -1.62 -17.06 -2.77
C LEU A 345 -1.46 -15.92 -3.79
N GLY A 346 -1.84 -14.72 -3.38
CA GLY A 346 -1.62 -13.48 -4.12
C GLY A 346 -0.54 -12.63 -3.46
N TRP A 347 -0.74 -11.33 -3.48
CA TRP A 347 0.19 -10.35 -2.95
C TRP A 347 0.38 -10.47 -1.43
N ASP A 348 1.57 -10.10 -0.95
CA ASP A 348 1.77 -9.84 0.47
C ASP A 348 1.22 -8.46 0.88
N ILE A 349 0.93 -8.29 2.18
CA ILE A 349 0.26 -7.08 2.66
C ILE A 349 1.12 -5.81 2.54
N SER A 350 2.45 -5.94 2.42
CA SER A 350 3.35 -4.79 2.25
C SER A 350 3.33 -4.28 0.82
N HIS A 351 3.20 -5.14 -0.18
CA HIS A 351 3.01 -4.73 -1.57
C HIS A 351 1.57 -4.28 -1.80
N ALA A 352 0.58 -4.97 -1.23
CA ALA A 352 -0.84 -4.66 -1.44
C ALA A 352 -1.22 -3.24 -0.97
N ARG A 353 -0.39 -2.58 -0.15
CA ARG A 353 -0.60 -1.20 0.29
C ARG A 353 -0.65 -0.20 -0.87
N ARG A 354 -0.03 -0.52 -2.01
CA ARG A 354 -0.11 0.29 -3.24
C ARG A 354 -1.54 0.45 -3.73
N LEU A 355 -2.43 -0.49 -3.43
CA LEU A 355 -3.85 -0.41 -3.77
C LEU A 355 -4.51 0.83 -3.17
N VAL A 356 -4.07 1.31 -1.99
CA VAL A 356 -4.63 2.51 -1.36
C VAL A 356 -4.47 3.71 -2.30
N HIS A 357 -3.24 4.00 -2.72
CA HIS A 357 -2.95 5.14 -3.60
C HIS A 357 -3.44 4.94 -5.03
N PHE A 358 -3.46 3.69 -5.52
CA PHE A 358 -4.05 3.32 -6.80
C PHE A 358 -5.55 3.67 -6.87
N PHE A 359 -6.34 3.23 -5.88
CA PHE A 359 -7.77 3.55 -5.85
C PHE A 359 -8.01 5.04 -5.65
N GLU A 360 -7.22 5.71 -4.79
CA GLU A 360 -7.32 7.16 -4.60
C GLU A 360 -7.03 7.96 -5.89
N ALA A 361 -6.01 7.56 -6.66
CA ALA A 361 -5.67 8.22 -7.93
C ALA A 361 -6.78 8.06 -8.98
N ILE A 362 -7.35 6.85 -9.12
CA ILE A 362 -8.46 6.59 -10.05
C ILE A 362 -9.72 7.33 -9.63
N GLU A 363 -10.14 7.23 -8.36
CA GLU A 363 -11.37 7.86 -7.88
C GLU A 363 -11.33 9.39 -8.05
N ARG A 364 -10.20 10.03 -7.74
CA ARG A 364 -10.02 11.48 -7.88
C ARG A 364 -10.01 11.98 -9.33
N ASN A 365 -9.63 11.13 -10.28
CA ASN A 365 -9.42 11.51 -11.68
C ASN A 365 -10.31 10.72 -12.65
N ARG A 366 -11.33 10.00 -12.17
CA ARG A 366 -12.15 9.08 -12.98
C ARG A 366 -12.73 9.77 -14.21
N ALA A 367 -13.35 10.93 -14.02
CA ALA A 367 -13.97 11.69 -15.11
C ALA A 367 -12.92 12.21 -16.10
N GLU A 368 -11.77 12.66 -15.59
CA GLU A 368 -10.67 13.17 -16.40
C GLU A 368 -10.01 12.07 -17.22
N MET A 369 -9.82 10.86 -16.67
CA MET A 369 -9.28 9.74 -17.44
C MET A 369 -10.19 9.38 -18.63
N VAL A 370 -11.51 9.35 -18.42
CA VAL A 370 -12.50 9.14 -19.49
C VAL A 370 -12.40 10.24 -20.54
N ARG A 371 -12.37 11.51 -20.11
CA ARG A 371 -12.34 12.66 -21.03
C ARG A 371 -11.03 12.80 -21.79
N VAL A 372 -9.89 12.57 -21.14
CA VAL A 372 -8.55 12.76 -21.73
C VAL A 372 -8.18 11.58 -22.59
N TYR A 373 -8.30 10.35 -22.08
CA TYR A 373 -7.85 9.16 -22.78
C TYR A 373 -8.96 8.44 -23.56
N GLY A 374 -10.23 8.83 -23.42
CA GLY A 374 -11.33 8.13 -24.09
C GLY A 374 -11.52 6.70 -23.61
N ILE A 375 -11.16 6.40 -22.35
CA ILE A 375 -11.37 5.07 -21.76
C ILE A 375 -12.84 4.87 -21.38
N SER A 376 -13.32 3.64 -21.45
CA SER A 376 -14.67 3.31 -20.97
C SER A 376 -14.76 3.52 -19.45
N PRO A 377 -15.80 4.18 -18.92
CA PRO A 377 -15.99 4.26 -17.47
C PRO A 377 -16.03 2.89 -16.77
N SER A 378 -16.48 1.84 -17.48
CA SER A 378 -16.58 0.47 -16.97
C SER A 378 -15.24 -0.28 -16.91
N SER A 379 -14.19 0.20 -17.58
CA SER A 379 -12.85 -0.42 -17.48
C SER A 379 -12.07 0.05 -16.26
N LEU A 380 -12.53 1.10 -15.59
CA LEU A 380 -11.95 1.61 -14.37
C LEU A 380 -12.49 0.84 -13.16
N PRO A 381 -11.62 0.28 -12.29
CA PRO A 381 -12.02 -0.34 -11.02
C PRO A 381 -12.99 0.56 -10.25
N SER A 382 -14.09 0.00 -9.76
CA SER A 382 -15.16 0.75 -9.10
C SER A 382 -14.86 1.05 -7.63
N HIS A 383 -15.63 1.95 -7.01
CA HIS A 383 -15.63 2.12 -5.55
C HIS A 383 -15.95 0.80 -4.83
N ASP A 384 -16.88 -0.01 -5.36
CA ASP A 384 -17.22 -1.32 -4.80
C ASP A 384 -16.03 -2.29 -4.80
N SER A 385 -15.13 -2.18 -5.80
CA SER A 385 -13.88 -2.94 -5.83
C SER A 385 -13.00 -2.58 -4.63
N MET A 386 -12.78 -1.29 -4.37
CA MET A 386 -12.04 -0.82 -3.19
C MET A 386 -12.69 -1.30 -1.88
N VAL A 387 -14.02 -1.23 -1.78
CA VAL A 387 -14.75 -1.72 -0.60
C VAL A 387 -14.57 -3.24 -0.43
N ALA A 388 -14.56 -4.02 -1.50
CA ALA A 388 -14.30 -5.46 -1.45
C ALA A 388 -12.87 -5.78 -0.96
N PHE A 389 -11.85 -5.01 -1.39
CA PHE A 389 -10.49 -5.11 -0.85
C PHE A 389 -10.42 -4.73 0.64
N ALA A 390 -11.11 -3.67 1.05
CA ALA A 390 -11.20 -3.29 2.47
C ALA A 390 -11.87 -4.38 3.32
N ARG A 391 -12.90 -5.04 2.79
CA ARG A 391 -13.53 -6.19 3.44
C ARG A 391 -12.62 -7.41 3.50
N GLN A 392 -11.84 -7.71 2.46
CA GLN A 392 -10.82 -8.78 2.49
C GLN A 392 -9.87 -8.57 3.67
N LEU A 393 -9.35 -7.35 3.81
CA LEU A 393 -8.46 -7.02 4.91
C LEU A 393 -9.15 -7.23 6.26
N ARG A 394 -10.36 -6.69 6.43
CA ARG A 394 -11.13 -6.79 7.68
C ARG A 394 -11.49 -8.24 8.07
N LEU A 395 -11.87 -9.06 7.10
CA LEU A 395 -12.44 -10.39 7.35
C LEU A 395 -11.39 -11.50 7.39
N HIS A 396 -10.33 -11.39 6.59
CA HIS A 396 -9.38 -12.49 6.37
C HIS A 396 -7.92 -12.14 6.70
N VAL A 397 -7.53 -10.88 6.60
CA VAL A 397 -6.14 -10.46 6.91
C VAL A 397 -5.97 -10.08 8.37
N TRP A 398 -6.92 -9.35 8.93
CA TRP A 398 -6.91 -9.01 10.35
C TRP A 398 -7.34 -10.21 11.19
N ASN A 399 -6.62 -10.48 12.28
CA ASN A 399 -6.93 -11.54 13.25
C ASN A 399 -8.22 -11.30 14.08
N GLN A 400 -8.94 -10.20 13.85
CA GLN A 400 -10.18 -9.81 14.53
C GLN A 400 -10.04 -9.58 16.04
N ASP A 401 -8.80 -9.49 16.55
CA ASP A 401 -8.52 -9.13 17.93
C ASP A 401 -8.35 -7.60 18.04
N TRP A 402 -9.27 -6.94 18.73
CA TRP A 402 -9.22 -5.50 19.00
C TRP A 402 -8.14 -5.10 20.00
N ASN A 403 -7.78 -6.00 20.92
CA ASN A 403 -6.79 -5.72 21.95
C ASN A 403 -5.36 -5.90 21.42
N ARG A 404 -5.17 -6.89 20.54
CA ARG A 404 -3.89 -7.26 19.92
C ARG A 404 -4.06 -7.43 18.41
N PRO A 405 -4.35 -6.34 17.67
CA PRO A 405 -4.59 -6.41 16.23
C PRO A 405 -3.33 -6.82 15.48
N LEU A 406 -3.40 -7.96 14.80
CA LEU A 406 -2.35 -8.50 13.96
C LEU A 406 -2.87 -8.76 12.55
N PHE A 407 -1.98 -8.71 11.57
CA PHE A 407 -2.31 -8.85 10.16
C PHE A 407 -1.48 -9.95 9.53
N THR A 408 -2.14 -10.82 8.78
CA THR A 408 -1.48 -11.92 8.10
C THR A 408 -0.45 -11.41 7.09
N ASN A 409 0.62 -12.15 6.85
CA ASN A 409 1.65 -11.71 5.91
C ASN A 409 1.14 -11.57 4.47
N TYR A 410 0.12 -12.34 4.09
CA TYR A 410 -0.45 -12.34 2.74
C TYR A 410 -1.86 -11.76 2.71
N PHE A 411 -2.18 -11.03 1.64
CA PHE A 411 -3.47 -10.35 1.48
C PHE A 411 -4.63 -11.33 1.29
N SER A 412 -4.35 -12.55 0.82
CA SER A 412 -5.30 -13.66 0.76
C SER A 412 -5.76 -14.16 2.14
N GLY A 413 -5.12 -13.73 3.23
CA GLY A 413 -5.34 -14.23 4.59
C GLY A 413 -4.40 -15.37 5.00
N ALA A 414 -3.53 -15.83 4.10
CA ALA A 414 -2.47 -16.77 4.47
C ALA A 414 -1.45 -16.09 5.40
N ASN A 415 -0.93 -16.82 6.39
CA ASN A 415 -0.10 -16.25 7.45
C ASN A 415 1.16 -17.07 7.78
N GLY A 416 1.74 -17.74 6.81
CA GLY A 416 3.02 -18.41 7.02
C GLY A 416 4.21 -17.46 6.97
N TRP A 417 5.42 -18.02 7.08
CA TRP A 417 6.66 -17.26 6.93
C TRP A 417 6.80 -16.66 5.52
N TYR A 418 7.49 -15.52 5.43
CA TYR A 418 7.68 -14.77 4.18
C TYR A 418 9.14 -14.34 4.01
N ARG A 419 9.66 -14.34 2.77
CA ARG A 419 11.05 -13.93 2.44
C ARG A 419 12.13 -14.64 3.25
N VAL A 420 11.90 -15.92 3.51
CA VAL A 420 12.86 -16.81 4.17
C VAL A 420 14.09 -16.97 3.27
N ASN A 421 15.28 -16.67 3.78
CA ASN A 421 16.53 -16.66 3.01
C ASN A 421 16.51 -15.72 1.80
N TYR A 422 15.74 -14.62 1.89
CA TYR A 422 15.75 -13.59 0.86
C TYR A 422 17.08 -12.83 0.86
N ASP A 423 17.72 -12.74 -0.30
CA ASP A 423 18.86 -11.87 -0.57
C ASP A 423 18.60 -11.12 -1.88
N ASN A 424 18.66 -9.80 -1.82
CA ASN A 424 18.54 -8.91 -2.98
C ASN A 424 19.88 -8.70 -3.72
N GLY A 425 20.84 -9.60 -3.54
CA GLY A 425 22.21 -9.49 -4.07
C GLY A 425 23.14 -8.64 -3.22
N THR A 426 22.75 -8.35 -1.97
CA THR A 426 23.62 -7.67 -0.99
C THR A 426 24.50 -8.65 -0.23
N GLY A 427 24.23 -9.96 -0.32
CA GLY A 427 24.92 -10.98 0.46
C GLY A 427 24.49 -10.99 1.93
N ASN A 428 23.43 -10.26 2.27
CA ASN A 428 22.86 -10.27 3.62
C ASN A 428 22.05 -11.55 3.82
N CYS A 429 22.22 -12.16 4.99
CA CYS A 429 21.38 -13.28 5.38
C CYS A 429 20.09 -12.76 6.04
N SER A 430 18.94 -13.26 5.56
CA SER A 430 17.62 -12.99 6.13
C SER A 430 16.96 -14.27 6.61
N GLU A 431 16.56 -14.33 7.87
CA GLU A 431 15.78 -15.46 8.41
C GLU A 431 14.32 -15.45 7.92
N GLY A 432 13.86 -14.32 7.35
CA GLY A 432 12.49 -14.09 6.93
C GLY A 432 11.59 -13.50 8.01
N TYR A 433 10.37 -13.18 7.61
CA TYR A 433 9.33 -12.66 8.48
C TYR A 433 8.48 -13.81 9.03
N PRO A 434 8.30 -13.93 10.36
CA PRO A 434 7.41 -14.93 10.94
C PRO A 434 5.94 -14.63 10.61
N PRO A 435 5.00 -15.53 10.94
CA PRO A 435 3.56 -15.21 10.96
C PRO A 435 3.29 -13.88 11.67
N TYR A 436 2.48 -13.01 11.05
CA TYR A 436 2.25 -11.62 11.46
C TYR A 436 3.46 -10.69 11.44
N GLY A 437 4.60 -11.13 10.91
CA GLY A 437 5.84 -10.35 10.84
C GLY A 437 5.75 -9.12 9.93
N GLN A 438 4.74 -9.05 9.07
CA GLN A 438 4.44 -7.88 8.24
C GLN A 438 3.32 -6.99 8.79
N ALA A 439 2.85 -7.20 10.03
CA ALA A 439 1.71 -6.48 10.60
C ALA A 439 1.84 -4.94 10.52
N GLU A 440 3.06 -4.43 10.63
CA GLU A 440 3.38 -3.01 10.47
C GLU A 440 3.02 -2.40 9.09
N SER A 441 2.81 -3.24 8.08
CA SER A 441 2.31 -2.78 6.77
C SER A 441 0.89 -2.20 6.85
N PHE A 442 0.09 -2.59 7.85
CA PHE A 442 -1.23 -1.98 8.06
C PHE A 442 -1.14 -0.49 8.40
N PRO A 443 -0.52 -0.09 9.54
CA PRO A 443 -0.45 1.32 9.91
C PRO A 443 0.37 2.15 8.92
N THR A 444 1.44 1.58 8.35
CA THR A 444 2.34 2.33 7.44
C THR A 444 1.84 2.37 6.00
N GLY A 445 0.89 1.52 5.62
CA GLY A 445 0.44 1.36 4.24
C GLY A 445 -0.77 2.16 3.82
N GLY A 446 -1.33 3.02 4.69
CA GLY A 446 -2.50 3.82 4.33
C GLY A 446 -3.84 3.11 4.52
N TYR A 447 -3.87 1.81 4.83
CA TYR A 447 -5.10 1.03 4.93
C TYR A 447 -6.15 1.58 5.92
N ALA A 448 -5.76 2.35 6.93
CA ALA A 448 -6.70 3.00 7.84
C ALA A 448 -7.60 4.05 7.17
N THR A 449 -7.27 4.50 5.95
CA THR A 449 -8.13 5.40 5.16
C THR A 449 -9.27 4.66 4.45
N TRP A 450 -9.19 3.33 4.33
CA TRP A 450 -10.21 2.54 3.67
C TRP A 450 -11.50 2.40 4.51
N PRO A 451 -12.67 2.24 3.86
CA PRO A 451 -13.94 2.13 4.55
C PRO A 451 -13.99 1.01 5.59
N GLY A 452 -14.35 1.37 6.83
CA GLY A 452 -14.52 0.42 7.93
C GLY A 452 -13.23 -0.04 8.61
N LEU A 453 -12.06 0.49 8.24
CA LEU A 453 -10.77 0.17 8.86
C LEU A 453 -10.21 1.29 9.76
N HIS A 454 -10.80 2.48 9.72
CA HIS A 454 -10.32 3.63 10.47
C HIS A 454 -10.25 3.40 11.99
N ALA A 455 -11.28 2.81 12.59
CA ALA A 455 -11.31 2.51 14.02
C ALA A 455 -10.18 1.55 14.45
N LEU A 456 -9.80 0.61 13.57
CA LEU A 456 -8.66 -0.28 13.79
C LEU A 456 -7.33 0.50 13.78
N GLY A 457 -7.20 1.47 12.87
CA GLY A 457 -6.09 2.43 12.88
C GLY A 457 -6.01 3.23 14.18
N VAL A 458 -7.13 3.77 14.66
CA VAL A 458 -7.18 4.51 15.94
C VAL A 458 -6.75 3.62 17.10
N ARG A 459 -7.21 2.36 17.14
CA ARG A 459 -6.82 1.41 18.18
C ARG A 459 -5.32 1.11 18.17
N LEU A 460 -4.72 0.93 16.99
CA LEU A 460 -3.27 0.76 16.86
C LEU A 460 -2.51 1.99 17.32
N TYR A 461 -3.00 3.19 17.00
CA TYR A 461 -2.39 4.43 17.50
C TYR A 461 -2.38 4.44 19.03
N GLU A 462 -3.50 4.14 19.69
CA GLU A 462 -3.56 4.06 21.16
C GLU A 462 -2.52 3.08 21.73
N LEU A 463 -2.36 1.91 21.11
CA LEU A 463 -1.34 0.93 21.51
C LEU A 463 0.08 1.50 21.38
N THR A 464 0.39 2.20 20.28
CA THR A 464 1.72 2.83 20.09
C THR A 464 2.00 3.98 21.05
N GLN A 465 0.95 4.60 21.62
CA GLN A 465 1.07 5.67 22.60
C GLN A 465 0.92 5.17 24.06
N SER A 466 0.60 3.90 24.27
CA SER A 466 0.32 3.34 25.59
C SER A 466 1.57 3.31 26.48
N ALA A 467 1.38 3.67 27.75
CA ALA A 467 2.40 3.52 28.78
C ALA A 467 2.42 2.11 29.40
N SER A 468 1.42 1.28 29.11
CA SER A 468 1.32 -0.09 29.61
C SER A 468 2.49 -0.94 29.12
N VAL A 469 3.08 -1.76 30.01
CA VAL A 469 4.17 -2.68 29.67
C VAL A 469 3.71 -3.68 28.62
N ASP A 470 2.53 -4.28 28.80
CA ASP A 470 2.01 -5.29 27.88
C ASP A 470 1.75 -4.75 26.47
N ASP A 471 1.27 -3.51 26.36
CA ASP A 471 1.04 -2.88 25.06
C ASP A 471 2.37 -2.53 24.39
N ARG A 472 3.35 -2.05 25.18
CA ARG A 472 4.69 -1.76 24.67
C ARG A 472 5.42 -3.01 24.20
N ASP A 473 5.31 -4.12 24.90
CA ASP A 473 5.92 -5.40 24.51
C ASP A 473 5.27 -5.94 23.25
N PHE A 474 3.95 -5.81 23.13
CA PHE A 474 3.22 -6.12 21.91
C PHE A 474 3.69 -5.26 20.71
N VAL A 475 3.75 -3.94 20.86
CA VAL A 475 4.25 -3.02 19.81
C VAL A 475 5.70 -3.35 19.46
N ALA A 476 6.54 -3.65 20.46
CA ALA A 476 7.93 -4.01 20.23
C ALA A 476 8.12 -5.32 19.44
N ALA A 477 7.17 -6.25 19.55
CA ALA A 477 7.20 -7.53 18.85
C ALA A 477 6.68 -7.43 17.40
N TYR A 478 5.59 -6.68 17.17
CA TYR A 478 4.87 -6.71 15.88
C TYR A 478 4.88 -5.39 15.10
N PHE A 479 5.22 -4.28 15.76
CA PHE A 479 5.25 -2.92 15.19
C PHE A 479 6.56 -2.22 15.58
N PRO A 480 7.73 -2.86 15.36
CA PRO A 480 8.98 -2.44 15.95
C PRO A 480 9.40 -1.02 15.55
N SER A 481 9.03 -0.53 14.37
CA SER A 481 9.45 0.81 13.93
C SER A 481 8.89 1.92 14.83
N PHE A 482 7.79 1.68 15.55
CA PHE A 482 7.20 2.63 16.50
C PHE A 482 7.94 2.67 17.85
N MET A 483 8.90 1.78 18.08
CA MET A 483 9.71 1.77 19.30
C MET A 483 10.96 2.65 19.15
N GLY A 484 11.21 3.52 20.14
CA GLY A 484 12.37 4.42 20.15
C GLY A 484 13.73 3.71 20.12
N ARG A 485 13.80 2.43 20.50
CA ARG A 485 15.04 1.64 20.52
C ARG A 485 15.66 1.39 19.14
N TYR A 486 14.91 1.57 18.06
CA TYR A 486 15.41 1.40 16.69
C TYR A 486 15.95 2.70 16.05
N GLY A 487 16.05 3.76 16.85
CA GLY A 487 16.58 5.07 16.45
C GLY A 487 15.47 6.12 16.30
N PRO A 488 15.72 7.38 16.73
CA PRO A 488 14.74 8.46 16.63
C PRO A 488 14.19 8.67 15.21
N SER A 489 15.04 8.55 14.18
CA SER A 489 14.63 8.73 12.78
C SER A 489 13.66 7.65 12.30
N LYS A 490 13.87 6.37 12.68
CA LYS A 490 12.96 5.28 12.26
C LYS A 490 11.57 5.44 12.85
N ARG A 491 11.49 5.78 14.14
CA ARG A 491 10.20 6.06 14.80
C ARG A 491 9.51 7.26 14.18
N MET A 492 10.23 8.35 13.95
CA MET A 492 9.68 9.53 13.29
C MET A 492 9.11 9.19 11.91
N ILE A 493 9.83 8.42 11.09
CA ILE A 493 9.36 7.99 9.77
C ILE A 493 8.09 7.14 9.90
N ALA A 494 8.06 6.16 10.79
CA ALA A 494 6.89 5.33 11.03
C ALA A 494 5.65 6.16 11.44
N GLU A 495 5.84 7.14 12.34
CA GLU A 495 4.80 8.08 12.74
C GLU A 495 4.32 8.94 11.55
N LEU A 496 5.23 9.41 10.68
CA LEU A 496 4.91 10.15 9.47
C LEU A 496 4.27 9.30 8.37
N MET A 497 4.45 7.99 8.38
CA MET A 497 3.70 7.07 7.51
C MET A 497 2.31 6.79 8.06
N PHE A 498 2.15 6.67 9.39
CA PHE A 498 0.93 6.18 10.01
C PHE A 498 -0.05 7.28 10.43
N TRP A 499 0.39 8.24 11.23
CA TRP A 499 -0.51 9.25 11.80
C TRP A 499 -1.31 10.03 10.75
N PRO A 500 -0.77 10.35 9.55
CA PRO A 500 -1.56 11.01 8.51
C PRO A 500 -2.79 10.21 8.05
N THR A 501 -2.76 8.88 8.16
CA THR A 501 -3.88 7.99 7.77
C THR A 501 -5.08 8.10 8.72
N LEU A 502 -4.85 8.64 9.92
CA LEU A 502 -5.86 8.82 10.98
C LEU A 502 -6.57 10.18 10.88
N VAL A 503 -6.06 11.11 10.07
CA VAL A 503 -6.67 12.43 9.94
C VAL A 503 -7.78 12.37 8.89
N ARG A 504 -8.99 12.86 9.18
CA ARG A 504 -10.13 12.88 8.26
C ARG A 504 -10.63 14.31 8.02
N ARG A 505 -11.35 14.53 6.92
CA ARG A 505 -12.01 15.82 6.70
C ARG A 505 -13.19 15.95 7.66
N GLY A 506 -13.29 17.07 8.38
CA GLY A 506 -14.41 17.33 9.29
C GLY A 506 -15.76 17.12 8.57
N GLY A 507 -16.68 16.40 9.22
CA GLY A 507 -18.01 16.09 8.65
C GLY A 507 -18.10 14.84 7.76
N SER A 508 -16.98 14.15 7.48
CA SER A 508 -17.02 12.82 6.86
C SER A 508 -17.36 11.76 7.93
N ARG A 509 -18.48 11.05 7.74
CA ARG A 509 -18.91 9.90 8.56
C ARG A 509 -18.38 8.60 7.98
#